data_AF-W9RXX9-F1
#
_entry.id   AF-W9RXX9-F1
#
_cell.length_a   1.000
_cell.length_b   1.000
_cell.length_c   1.000
_cell.angle_alpha   90.00
_cell.angle_beta   90.00
_cell.angle_gamma   90.00
#
_symmetry.space_group_name_H-M   'P 1'
#
loop_
_entity.id
_entity.type
_entity.pdbx_description
1 polymer ?
#
loop_
_entity_poly.entity_id
_entity_poly.type
_entity_poly.pdbx_seq_one_letter_code
_entity_poly.pdbx_strand_id
1 'polypeptide(L)'
;MYHQDAVDQDGIKALKARKLIAPQTWKGYSVKKGPNYAPKRKKVATDLTRENLQGGDWKELEFKEYNFTAKGLPIEGGHLHPLLKARI
;
A
#
# COMPACT_ATOMS: atom_id res chain seq x y z
N MET A 1 1.53 9.90 -49.34
CA MET A 1 0.14 9.77 -48.86
C MET A 1 0.09 8.52 -48.01
N TYR A 2 -0.05 8.64 -46.69
CA TYR A 2 -0.17 7.48 -45.80
C TYR A 2 -1.64 7.10 -45.74
N HIS A 3 -1.97 5.91 -46.26
CA HIS A 3 -3.31 5.34 -46.13
C HIS A 3 -3.55 4.99 -44.67
N GLN A 4 -4.55 5.65 -44.08
CA GLN A 4 -5.02 5.35 -42.75
C GLN A 4 -6.02 4.20 -42.86
N ASP A 5 -5.52 3.01 -43.14
CA ASP A 5 -6.33 1.81 -43.16
C ASP A 5 -6.62 1.43 -41.71
N ALA A 6 -7.79 1.87 -41.22
CA ALA A 6 -8.25 1.50 -39.90
C ALA A 6 -8.53 -0.02 -39.89
N VAL A 7 -7.75 -0.78 -39.13
CA VAL A 7 -7.93 -2.22 -38.97
C VAL A 7 -9.25 -2.50 -38.25
N ASP A 8 -10.03 -3.43 -38.78
CA ASP A 8 -11.31 -3.86 -38.21
C ASP A 8 -11.11 -4.68 -36.92
N GLN A 9 -12.20 -4.90 -36.17
CA GLN A 9 -12.13 -5.63 -34.90
C GLN A 9 -11.64 -7.08 -35.04
N ASP A 10 -11.98 -7.74 -36.15
CA ASP A 10 -11.56 -9.11 -36.41
C ASP A 10 -10.10 -9.19 -36.87
N GLY A 11 -9.62 -8.21 -37.64
CA GLY A 11 -8.20 -8.02 -37.91
C GLY A 11 -7.38 -7.79 -36.64
N ILE A 12 -7.87 -6.97 -35.70
CA ILE A 12 -7.21 -6.76 -34.39
C ILE A 12 -7.13 -8.07 -33.60
N LYS A 13 -8.18 -8.91 -33.59
CA LYS A 13 -8.14 -10.22 -32.92
C LYS A 13 -7.14 -11.17 -33.57
N ALA A 14 -7.10 -11.22 -34.90
CA ALA A 14 -6.16 -12.07 -35.64
C ALA A 14 -4.70 -11.64 -35.37
N LEU A 15 -4.42 -10.33 -35.32
CA LEU A 15 -3.11 -9.79 -34.99
C LEU A 15 -2.70 -10.09 -33.53
N LYS A 16 -3.63 -10.01 -32.57
CA LYS A 16 -3.40 -10.43 -31.18
C LYS A 16 -3.10 -11.93 -31.07
N ALA A 17 -3.89 -12.78 -31.75
CA ALA A 17 -3.70 -14.23 -31.75
C ALA A 17 -2.33 -14.64 -32.33
N ARG A 18 -1.85 -13.90 -33.33
CA ARG A 18 -0.53 -14.08 -33.95
C ARG A 18 0.63 -13.40 -33.19
N LYS A 19 0.35 -12.77 -32.03
CA LYS A 19 1.34 -12.04 -31.21
C LYS A 19 2.04 -10.88 -31.95
N LEU A 20 1.38 -10.29 -32.95
CA LEU A 20 1.91 -9.18 -33.73
C LEU A 20 1.67 -7.82 -33.06
N ILE A 21 0.70 -7.77 -32.13
CA ILE A 21 0.37 -6.57 -31.35
C ILE A 21 0.14 -6.95 -29.89
N ALA A 22 0.47 -6.03 -28.98
CA ALA A 22 0.22 -6.15 -27.55
C ALA A 22 -0.62 -4.97 -27.04
N PRO A 23 -1.67 -5.20 -26.24
CA PRO A 23 -2.42 -4.11 -25.63
C PRO A 23 -1.58 -3.44 -24.53
N GLN A 24 -1.37 -2.14 -24.64
CA GLN A 24 -0.73 -1.34 -23.59
C GLN A 24 -1.81 -0.58 -22.82
N THR A 25 -2.04 -0.94 -21.56
CA THR A 25 -3.01 -0.24 -20.70
C THR A 25 -2.33 0.93 -20.00
N TRP A 26 -2.86 2.13 -20.22
CA TRP A 26 -2.47 3.32 -19.46
C TRP A 26 -3.49 3.57 -18.35
N LYS A 27 -3.03 3.64 -17.10
CA LYS A 27 -3.86 3.98 -15.95
C LYS A 27 -3.55 5.42 -15.55
N GLY A 28 -4.49 6.32 -15.80
CA GLY A 28 -4.45 7.70 -15.33
C GLY A 28 -5.43 7.92 -14.20
N TYR A 29 -5.06 8.76 -13.24
CA TYR A 29 -5.96 9.19 -12.17
C TYR A 29 -6.15 10.70 -12.26
N SER A 30 -7.40 11.15 -12.15
CA SER A 30 -7.74 12.56 -11.95
C SER A 30 -8.11 12.75 -10.49
N VAL A 31 -7.31 13.54 -9.75
CA VAL A 31 -7.49 13.74 -8.31
C VAL A 31 -8.02 15.13 -8.05
N LYS A 32 -9.04 15.24 -7.20
CA LYS A 32 -9.61 16.50 -6.72
C LYS A 32 -9.49 16.58 -5.20
N LYS A 33 -9.50 17.79 -4.65
CA LYS A 33 -9.49 18.01 -3.20
C LYS A 33 -10.77 17.40 -2.60
N GLY A 34 -10.62 16.41 -1.73
CA GLY A 34 -11.73 15.81 -0.99
C GLY A 34 -12.10 16.61 0.27
N PRO A 35 -13.13 16.18 1.01
CA PRO A 35 -13.59 16.86 2.23
C PRO A 35 -12.50 17.03 3.30
N ASN A 36 -11.58 16.06 3.40
CA ASN A 36 -10.46 16.08 4.35
C ASN A 36 -9.16 16.62 3.73
N TYR A 37 -9.24 17.40 2.65
CA TYR A 37 -8.05 17.99 2.05
C TYR A 37 -7.42 19.01 3.01
N ALA A 38 -6.19 18.74 3.41
CA ALA A 38 -5.39 19.65 4.22
C ALA A 38 -4.14 20.11 3.41
N PRO A 39 -3.88 21.43 3.26
CA PRO A 39 -2.72 21.93 2.54
C PRO A 39 -1.39 21.61 3.24
N LYS A 40 -1.43 21.39 4.55
CA LYS A 40 -0.32 20.86 5.34
C LYS A 40 -0.73 19.51 5.91
N ARG A 41 0.16 18.52 5.83
CA ARG A 41 -0.05 17.20 6.42
C ARG A 41 -0.10 17.35 7.95
N LYS A 42 -1.24 17.01 8.56
CA LYS A 42 -1.33 16.85 10.01
C LYS A 42 -0.41 15.69 10.43
N LYS A 43 0.43 15.90 11.44
CA LYS A 43 1.18 14.81 12.08
C LYS A 43 0.26 14.17 13.10
N VAL A 44 -0.35 13.04 12.74
CA VAL A 44 -1.09 12.20 13.68
C VAL A 44 -0.10 11.54 14.66
N ALA A 45 -0.49 11.45 15.92
CA ALA A 45 0.31 10.76 16.92
C ALA A 45 0.42 9.27 16.54
N THR A 46 1.62 8.72 16.63
CA THR A 46 1.86 7.30 16.31
C THR A 46 1.57 6.43 17.52
N ASP A 47 2.07 6.87 18.68
CA ASP A 47 1.90 6.18 19.95
C ASP A 47 1.49 7.17 21.04
N LEU A 48 0.89 6.64 22.10
CA LEU A 48 0.58 7.37 23.30
C LEU A 48 1.87 7.59 24.11
N THR A 49 2.32 8.83 24.22
CA THR A 49 3.51 9.17 25.01
C THR A 49 3.14 9.54 26.46
N ARG A 50 4.12 9.49 27.36
CA ARG A 50 3.93 9.85 28.77
C ARG A 50 3.54 11.31 28.93
N GLU A 51 4.12 12.18 28.11
CA GLU A 51 3.88 13.62 28.11
C GLU A 51 2.43 13.91 27.71
N ASN A 52 1.92 13.21 26.70
CA ASN A 52 0.52 13.33 26.28
C ASN A 52 -0.45 12.88 27.38
N LEU A 53 -0.09 11.83 28.12
CA LEU A 53 -0.87 11.35 29.27
C LEU A 53 -0.87 12.34 30.43
N GLN A 54 0.31 12.90 30.75
CA GLN A 54 0.45 13.87 31.84
C GLN A 54 -0.21 15.21 31.53
N GLY A 55 -0.15 15.66 30.27
CA GLY A 55 -0.77 16.90 29.81
C GLY A 55 -2.27 16.81 29.58
N GLY A 56 -2.83 15.60 29.40
CA GLY A 56 -4.26 15.39 29.13
C GLY A 56 -4.65 15.52 27.65
N ASP A 57 -3.74 16.00 26.80
CA ASP A 57 -3.95 16.23 25.36
C ASP A 57 -4.22 14.93 24.57
N TRP A 58 -3.96 13.76 25.16
CA TRP A 58 -4.23 12.45 24.56
C TRP A 58 -5.69 12.25 24.13
N LYS A 59 -6.63 13.00 24.72
CA LYS A 59 -8.07 12.91 24.39
C LYS A 59 -8.43 13.57 23.07
N GLU A 60 -7.68 14.60 22.67
CA GLU A 60 -7.97 15.43 21.48
C GLU A 60 -7.05 15.09 20.30
N LEU A 61 -6.00 14.29 20.54
CA LEU A 61 -5.05 13.85 19.54
C LEU A 61 -5.66 12.83 18.56
N GLU A 62 -5.52 13.10 17.27
CA GLU A 62 -5.79 12.12 16.21
C GLU A 62 -4.61 11.12 16.12
N PHE A 63 -4.88 9.83 16.35
CA PHE A 63 -3.89 8.77 16.24
C PHE A 63 -3.94 8.09 14.87
N LYS A 64 -2.78 7.63 14.40
CA LYS A 64 -2.72 6.78 13.21
C LYS A 64 -3.37 5.43 13.52
N GLU A 65 -4.19 4.93 12.61
CA GLU A 65 -4.77 3.58 12.74
C GLU A 65 -3.68 2.52 12.84
N TYR A 66 -3.84 1.63 13.83
CA TYR A 66 -2.90 0.55 14.08
C TYR A 66 -3.15 -0.61 13.12
N ASN A 67 -2.09 -1.12 12.50
CA ASN A 67 -2.19 -2.29 11.64
C ASN A 67 -2.15 -3.59 12.45
N PHE A 68 -3.32 -4.06 12.90
CA PHE A 68 -3.47 -5.32 13.65
C PHE A 68 -3.13 -6.59 12.86
N THR A 69 -3.01 -6.51 11.53
CA THR A 69 -2.61 -7.65 10.70
C THR A 69 -1.09 -7.85 10.64
N ALA A 70 -0.31 -6.90 11.16
CA ALA A 70 1.13 -7.01 11.21
C ALA A 70 1.58 -7.99 12.31
N LYS A 71 2.65 -8.75 12.06
CA LYS A 71 3.21 -9.73 13.01
C LYS A 71 3.90 -9.10 14.24
N GLY A 72 3.96 -7.77 14.32
CA GLY A 72 4.66 -7.06 15.39
C GLY A 72 6.18 -7.24 15.35
N LEU A 73 6.86 -6.70 16.35
CA LEU A 73 8.28 -6.94 16.57
C LEU A 73 8.46 -8.28 17.30
N PRO A 74 9.41 -9.13 16.89
CA PRO A 74 9.74 -10.32 17.66
C PRO A 74 10.30 -9.91 19.03
N ILE A 75 9.88 -10.60 20.08
CA ILE A 75 10.49 -10.44 21.40
C ILE A 75 11.90 -11.03 21.39
N GLU A 76 12.84 -10.34 22.03
CA GLU A 76 14.16 -10.90 22.27
C GLU A 76 14.07 -11.93 23.41
N GLY A 77 14.56 -13.14 23.14
CA GLY A 77 14.59 -14.23 24.11
C GLY A 77 15.84 -15.08 23.92
N GLY A 78 16.26 -15.77 24.98
CA GLY A 78 17.33 -16.76 24.89
C GLY A 78 16.89 -17.93 24.01
N HIS A 79 17.82 -18.46 23.20
CA HIS A 79 17.56 -19.60 22.33
C HIS A 79 18.41 -20.79 22.74
N LEU A 80 17.76 -21.90 23.11
CA LEU A 80 18.44 -23.18 23.26
C LEU A 80 18.70 -23.78 21.87
N HIS A 81 19.89 -24.37 21.68
CA HIS A 81 20.24 -25.06 20.45
C HIS A 81 19.19 -26.13 20.08
N PRO A 82 18.69 -26.19 18.83
CA PRO A 82 17.63 -27.13 18.45
C PRO A 82 17.91 -28.60 18.81
N LEU A 83 19.16 -29.07 18.65
CA LEU A 83 19.55 -30.43 19.04
C LEU A 83 19.45 -30.69 20.55
N LEU A 84 19.65 -29.67 21.39
CA LEU A 84 19.49 -29.79 22.84
C LEU A 84 18.01 -29.80 23.26
N LYS A 85 17.10 -29.27 22.43
CA LYS A 85 15.64 -29.37 22.65
C LYS A 85 15.06 -30.75 22.28
N ALA A 86 15.67 -31.44 21.33
CA ALA A 86 15.19 -32.72 20.80
C ALA A 86 15.86 -33.94 21.44
N ARG A 87 16.74 -33.73 22.43
CA ARG A 87 17.37 -34.82 23.19
C ARG A 87 16.32 -35.38 24.15
N ILE A 88 15.77 -36.54 23.80
CA ILE A 88 15.09 -37.44 24.73
C ILE A 88 16.12 -37.95 25.75
#